data_AF-A0A7L4WDR6-F1
#
_entry.id   AF-A0A7L4WDR6-F1
#
_cell.length_a   1.000
_cell.length_b   1.000
_cell.length_c   1.000
_cell.angle_alpha   90.00
_cell.angle_beta   90.00
_cell.angle_gamma   90.00
#
_symmetry.space_group_name_H-M   'P 1'
#
loop_
_entity.id
_entity.type
_entity.pdbx_description
1 polymer ?
#
loop_
_entity_poly.entity_id
_entity_poly.type
_entity_poly.pdbx_seq_one_letter_code
_entity_poly.pdbx_strand_id
1 'polypeptide(L)'
;MFHYVFKHQIKTDEDYKKYQLFWFPITVLLILSFILIGFKILGPSDEIWGGAIGGLLPMVVYGIWLMVVFNNPKKLRAARLRLTDERRKIVEQEVWSHVGRLMMGLLTAALLYTVISGAIILDTKQLTFLLYLILIYYFFRLRK
;
A
#
# COMPACT_ATOMS: atom_id res chain seq x y z
N MET A 1 6.17 -0.37 -14.82
CA MET A 1 5.79 -0.95 -16.13
C MET A 1 5.64 -2.47 -16.11
N PHE A 2 6.57 -3.27 -15.57
CA PHE A 2 6.48 -4.74 -15.54
C PHE A 2 5.19 -5.31 -14.94
N HIS A 3 4.71 -4.73 -13.84
CA HIS A 3 3.45 -5.13 -13.20
C HIS A 3 2.24 -5.04 -14.14
N TYR A 4 2.23 -4.06 -15.07
CA TYR A 4 1.15 -3.86 -16.04
C TYR A 4 1.17 -4.90 -17.17
N VAL A 5 2.36 -5.31 -17.62
CA VAL A 5 2.52 -6.30 -18.69
C VAL A 5 2.01 -7.67 -18.24
N PHE A 6 2.36 -8.10 -17.03
CA PHE A 6 1.88 -9.37 -16.47
C PHE A 6 0.38 -9.36 -16.16
N LYS A 7 -0.16 -8.21 -15.74
CA LYS A 7 -1.58 -8.07 -15.38
C LYS A 7 -2.51 -8.21 -16.58
N HIS A 8 -2.06 -7.86 -17.79
CA HIS A 8 -2.81 -8.05 -19.05
C HIS A 8 -2.77 -9.50 -19.58
N GLN A 9 -1.84 -10.31 -19.10
CA GLN A 9 -1.75 -11.73 -19.46
C GLN A 9 -2.68 -12.61 -18.62
N ILE A 10 -3.31 -12.06 -17.58
CA ILE A 10 -4.23 -12.80 -16.70
C ILE A 10 -5.58 -12.95 -17.39
N LYS A 11 -5.75 -14.05 -18.14
CA LYS A 11 -7.01 -14.40 -18.80
C LYS A 11 -7.73 -15.52 -18.04
N THR A 12 -6.98 -16.45 -17.46
CA THR A 12 -7.53 -17.59 -16.73
C THR A 12 -7.42 -17.43 -15.21
N ASP A 13 -8.14 -18.28 -14.48
CA ASP A 13 -8.06 -18.35 -13.03
C ASP A 13 -6.71 -18.91 -12.56
N GLU A 14 -6.06 -19.76 -13.36
CA GLU A 14 -4.69 -20.23 -13.09
C GLU A 14 -3.66 -19.13 -13.25
N ASP A 15 -3.78 -18.28 -14.27
CA ASP A 15 -2.87 -17.14 -14.46
C ASP A 15 -2.92 -16.19 -13.27
N TYR A 16 -4.12 -15.96 -12.72
CA TYR A 16 -4.30 -15.16 -11.51
C TYR A 16 -3.60 -15.79 -10.30
N LYS A 17 -3.70 -17.12 -10.13
CA LYS A 17 -3.00 -17.85 -9.06
C LYS A 17 -1.47 -17.71 -9.21
N LYS A 18 -0.93 -17.97 -10.41
CA LYS A 18 0.51 -17.84 -10.71
C LYS A 18 1.02 -16.43 -10.44
N TYR A 19 0.25 -15.43 -10.87
CA TYR A 19 0.56 -14.03 -10.61
C TYR A 19 0.64 -13.72 -9.10
N GLN A 20 -0.35 -14.15 -8.32
CA GLN A 20 -0.36 -13.93 -6.88
C GLN A 20 0.77 -14.72 -6.17
N LEU A 21 1.06 -15.94 -6.61
CA LEU A 21 2.16 -16.78 -6.11
C LEU A 21 3.55 -16.20 -6.43
N PHE A 22 3.68 -15.42 -7.50
CA PHE A 22 4.93 -14.72 -7.82
C PHE A 22 5.06 -13.42 -7.01
N TRP A 23 4.02 -12.60 -6.98
CA TRP A 23 4.09 -11.27 -6.36
C TRP A 23 4.03 -11.29 -4.83
N PHE A 24 3.26 -12.20 -4.24
CA PHE A 24 3.11 -12.24 -2.79
C PHE A 24 4.46 -12.51 -2.08
N PRO A 25 5.24 -13.54 -2.44
CA PRO A 25 6.56 -13.78 -1.83
C PRO A 25 7.54 -12.62 -2.04
N ILE A 26 7.56 -12.00 -3.23
CA ILE A 26 8.41 -10.83 -3.50
C ILE A 26 8.06 -9.68 -2.56
N THR A 27 6.76 -9.43 -2.37
CA THR A 27 6.29 -8.38 -1.46
C THR A 27 6.71 -8.67 -0.02
N VAL A 28 6.56 -9.93 0.42
CA VAL A 28 7.01 -10.40 1.75
C VAL A 28 8.51 -10.18 1.94
N LEU A 29 9.33 -10.56 0.97
CA LEU A 29 10.78 -10.37 1.03
C LEU A 29 11.17 -8.89 1.09
N LEU A 30 10.49 -8.02 0.35
CA LEU A 30 10.72 -6.58 0.40
C LEU A 30 10.42 -5.98 1.77
N ILE A 31 9.29 -6.34 2.38
CA ILE A 31 8.95 -5.84 3.72
C ILE A 31 9.91 -6.39 4.78
N LEU A 32 10.26 -7.68 4.72
CA LEU A 32 11.25 -8.25 5.64
C LEU A 32 12.62 -7.57 5.49
N SER A 33 13.04 -7.32 4.25
CA SER A 33 14.29 -6.61 3.97
C SER A 33 14.26 -5.19 4.53
N PHE A 34 13.14 -4.48 4.38
CA PHE A 34 12.95 -3.15 4.95
C PHE A 34 13.04 -3.16 6.49
N ILE A 35 12.38 -4.13 7.13
CA ILE A 35 12.43 -4.31 8.59
C ILE A 35 13.87 -4.61 9.05
N LEU A 36 14.56 -5.54 8.40
CA LEU A 36 15.95 -5.91 8.73
C LEU A 36 16.92 -4.74 8.57
N ILE A 37 16.78 -3.95 7.50
CA ILE A 37 17.57 -2.74 7.29
C ILE A 37 17.26 -1.71 8.38
N GLY A 38 15.98 -1.52 8.72
CA GLY A 38 15.56 -0.65 9.82
C GLY A 38 16.23 -1.03 11.14
N PHE A 39 16.14 -2.30 11.53
CA PHE A 39 16.81 -2.82 12.74
C PHE A 39 18.32 -2.63 12.70
N LYS A 40 18.96 -2.79 11.54
CA LYS A 40 20.41 -2.63 11.39
C LYS A 40 20.86 -1.17 11.53
N ILE A 41 20.08 -0.21 11.01
CA ILE A 41 20.47 1.22 10.99
C ILE A 41 20.12 1.91 12.31
N LEU A 42 18.93 1.66 12.84
CA LEU A 42 18.38 2.41 13.97
C LEU A 42 18.43 1.62 15.29
N GLY A 43 18.80 0.34 15.24
CA GLY A 43 18.75 -0.56 16.40
C GLY A 43 17.31 -0.97 16.75
N PRO A 44 17.11 -1.91 17.69
CA PRO A 44 15.77 -2.29 18.13
C PRO A 44 15.12 -1.15 18.91
N SER A 45 14.06 -0.55 18.33
CA SER A 45 13.25 0.49 18.98
C SER A 45 11.75 0.17 18.89
N ASP A 46 10.96 0.79 19.76
CA ASP A 46 9.50 0.63 19.77
C ASP A 46 8.87 1.07 18.44
N GLU A 47 9.44 2.07 17.76
CA GLU A 47 8.97 2.49 16.43
C GLU A 47 9.22 1.42 15.37
N ILE A 48 10.36 0.72 15.42
CA ILE A 48 10.67 -0.36 14.48
C ILE A 48 9.81 -1.57 14.74
N TRP A 49 9.59 -1.94 15.99
CA TRP A 49 8.66 -3.01 16.34
C TRP A 49 7.22 -2.68 15.94
N GLY A 50 6.78 -1.44 16.17
CA GLY A 50 5.49 -0.94 15.71
C GLY A 50 5.35 -1.00 14.18
N GLY A 51 6.38 -0.56 13.45
CA GLY A 51 6.45 -0.65 11.99
C GLY A 51 6.47 -2.09 11.47
N ALA A 52 7.20 -2.97 12.14
CA ALA A 52 7.27 -4.39 11.80
C ALA A 52 5.92 -5.08 11.99
N ILE A 53 5.25 -4.87 13.12
CA ILE A 53 3.89 -5.38 13.37
C ILE A 53 2.91 -4.78 12.35
N GLY A 54 2.99 -3.48 12.11
CA GLY A 54 2.15 -2.77 11.14
C GLY A 54 2.34 -3.25 9.70
N GLY A 55 3.54 -3.70 9.33
CA GLY A 55 3.83 -4.28 8.01
C GLY A 55 3.45 -5.77 7.90
N LEU A 56 3.77 -6.56 8.93
CA LEU A 56 3.59 -8.01 8.91
C LEU A 56 2.13 -8.44 9.13
N LEU A 57 1.37 -7.73 9.97
CA LEU A 57 -0.01 -8.11 10.27
C LEU A 57 -0.93 -8.04 9.04
N PRO A 58 -0.91 -6.97 8.22
CA PRO A 58 -1.63 -6.94 6.94
C PRO A 58 -1.19 -8.04 5.97
N MET A 59 0.10 -8.45 5.99
CA MET A 59 0.59 -9.54 5.15
C MET A 59 -0.01 -10.89 5.55
N VAL A 60 -0.06 -11.19 6.85
CA VAL A 60 -0.69 -12.42 7.34
C VAL A 60 -2.16 -12.45 6.97
N VAL A 61 -2.88 -11.35 7.19
CA VAL A 61 -4.30 -11.21 6.81
C VAL A 61 -4.49 -11.40 5.30
N TYR A 62 -3.64 -10.80 4.48
CA TYR A 62 -3.69 -10.95 3.02
C TYR A 62 -3.37 -12.39 2.57
N GLY A 63 -2.42 -13.06 3.22
CA GLY A 63 -2.10 -14.47 2.97
C GLY A 63 -3.27 -15.40 3.29
N ILE A 64 -3.93 -15.21 4.43
CA ILE A 64 -5.15 -15.95 4.80
C ILE A 64 -6.25 -15.70 3.76
N TRP A 65 -6.44 -14.45 3.36
CA TRP A 65 -7.42 -14.09 2.33
C TRP A 65 -7.12 -14.77 0.99
N LEU A 66 -5.85 -14.81 0.56
CA LEU A 66 -5.43 -15.51 -0.65
C LEU A 66 -5.75 -17.01 -0.60
N MET A 67 -5.50 -17.68 0.53
CA MET A 67 -5.87 -19.08 0.70
C MET A 67 -7.38 -19.30 0.55
N VAL A 68 -8.20 -18.43 1.17
CA VAL A 68 -9.67 -18.48 1.04
C VAL A 68 -10.12 -18.27 -0.41
N VAL A 69 -9.44 -17.37 -1.15
CA VAL A 69 -9.74 -17.08 -2.56
C VAL A 69 -9.33 -18.25 -3.47
N PHE A 70 -8.16 -18.85 -3.26
CA PHE A 70 -7.66 -19.96 -4.07
C PHE A 70 -8.49 -21.24 -3.93
N ASN A 71 -9.08 -21.45 -2.75
CA ASN A 71 -9.94 -22.59 -2.45
C ASN A 71 -11.40 -22.40 -2.92
N ASN A 72 -11.80 -21.19 -3.33
CA ASN A 72 -13.17 -20.90 -3.75
C ASN A 72 -13.24 -20.38 -5.20
N PRO A 73 -13.69 -21.18 -6.18
CA PRO A 73 -13.67 -20.77 -7.60
C PRO A 73 -14.52 -19.52 -7.89
N LYS A 74 -15.65 -19.34 -7.17
CA LYS A 74 -16.48 -18.13 -7.28
C LYS A 74 -15.73 -16.87 -6.83
N LYS A 75 -15.00 -16.94 -5.71
CA LYS A 75 -14.23 -15.82 -5.17
C LYS A 75 -12.99 -15.53 -6.03
N LEU A 76 -12.37 -16.58 -6.56
CA LEU A 76 -11.23 -16.48 -7.47
C LEU A 76 -11.59 -15.74 -8.76
N ARG A 77 -12.68 -16.13 -9.42
CA ARG A 77 -13.17 -15.47 -10.63
C ARG A 77 -13.52 -13.99 -10.36
N ALA A 78 -14.18 -13.70 -9.24
CA ALA A 78 -14.50 -12.32 -8.84
C ALA A 78 -13.23 -11.49 -8.55
N ALA A 79 -12.23 -12.07 -7.88
CA ALA A 79 -10.97 -11.41 -7.59
C ALA A 79 -10.16 -11.15 -8.87
N ARG A 80 -10.13 -12.11 -9.80
CA ARG A 80 -9.53 -11.93 -11.13
C ARG A 80 -10.20 -10.80 -11.88
N LEU A 81 -11.54 -10.80 -11.96
CA LEU A 81 -12.30 -9.77 -12.66
C LEU A 81 -12.03 -8.38 -12.06
N ARG A 82 -12.00 -8.25 -10.73
CA ARG A 82 -11.62 -7.00 -10.05
C ARG A 82 -10.19 -6.54 -10.37
N LEU A 83 -9.26 -7.48 -10.53
CA LEU A 83 -7.87 -7.18 -10.86
C LEU A 83 -7.75 -6.66 -12.29
N THR A 84 -8.51 -7.22 -13.23
CA THR A 84 -8.54 -6.80 -14.65
C THR A 84 -9.45 -5.60 -14.92
N ASP A 85 -10.28 -5.20 -13.97
CA ASP A 85 -11.23 -4.10 -14.13
C ASP A 85 -10.50 -2.74 -14.19
N GLU A 86 -10.41 -2.18 -15.39
CA GLU A 86 -9.75 -0.90 -15.63
C GLU A 86 -10.51 0.27 -14.98
N ARG A 87 -11.82 0.14 -14.77
CA ARG A 87 -12.61 1.19 -14.11
C ARG A 87 -12.16 1.40 -12.67
N ARG A 88 -11.83 0.31 -11.96
CA ARG A 88 -11.27 0.40 -10.60
C ARG A 88 -9.91 1.07 -10.57
N LYS A 89 -9.06 0.84 -11.57
CA LYS A 89 -7.75 1.50 -11.67
C LYS A 89 -7.89 3.01 -11.87
N ILE A 90 -8.84 3.44 -12.70
CA ILE A 90 -9.11 4.87 -12.92
C ILE A 90 -9.56 5.51 -11.61
N VAL A 91 -10.46 4.87 -10.87
CA VAL A 91 -10.89 5.34 -9.54
C VAL A 91 -9.73 5.38 -8.55
N GLU A 92 -8.90 4.34 -8.46
CA GLU A 92 -7.70 4.35 -7.62
C GLU A 92 -6.76 5.50 -7.97
N GLN A 93 -6.51 5.73 -9.25
CA GLN A 93 -5.65 6.81 -9.74
C GLN A 93 -6.24 8.19 -9.44
N GLU A 94 -7.55 8.36 -9.52
CA GLU A 94 -8.26 9.58 -9.15
C GLU A 94 -8.15 9.86 -7.65
N VAL A 95 -8.32 8.83 -6.81
CA VAL A 95 -8.13 8.93 -5.35
C VAL A 95 -6.70 9.33 -5.02
N TRP A 96 -5.70 8.68 -5.62
CA TRP A 96 -4.29 9.04 -5.44
C TRP A 96 -3.98 10.44 -5.97
N SER A 97 -4.63 10.88 -7.05
CA SER A 97 -4.51 12.25 -7.54
C SER A 97 -5.03 13.27 -6.53
N HIS A 98 -6.17 12.99 -5.88
CA HIS A 98 -6.70 13.85 -4.82
C HIS A 98 -5.77 13.92 -3.61
N VAL A 99 -5.25 12.78 -3.15
CA VAL A 99 -4.26 12.73 -2.07
C VAL A 99 -3.00 13.52 -2.47
N GLY A 100 -2.51 13.32 -3.69
CA GLY A 100 -1.33 14.02 -4.21
C GLY A 100 -1.50 15.53 -4.28
N ARG A 101 -2.67 16.02 -4.72
CA ARG A 101 -2.99 17.46 -4.72
C ARG A 101 -3.02 18.05 -3.31
N LEU A 102 -3.64 17.33 -2.36
CA LEU A 102 -3.68 17.75 -0.96
C LEU A 102 -2.27 17.82 -0.37
N MET A 103 -1.46 16.79 -0.59
CA MET A 103 -0.07 16.74 -0.13
C MET A 103 0.78 17.85 -0.74
N MET A 104 0.62 18.13 -2.04
CA MET A 104 1.29 19.27 -2.67
C MET A 104 0.88 20.60 -2.03
N GLY A 105 -0.41 20.81 -1.77
CA GLY A 105 -0.89 22.02 -1.09
C GLY A 105 -0.29 22.18 0.31
N LEU A 106 -0.28 21.11 1.10
CA LEU A 106 0.36 21.11 2.43
C LEU A 106 1.86 21.39 2.34
N LEU A 107 2.55 20.80 1.37
CA LEU A 107 3.99 21.00 1.18
C LEU A 107 4.30 22.43 0.74
N THR A 108 3.50 23.01 -0.16
CA THR A 108 3.64 24.43 -0.55
C THR A 108 3.40 25.37 0.62
N ALA A 109 2.37 25.12 1.44
CA ALA A 109 2.11 25.90 2.64
C ALA A 109 3.25 25.78 3.67
N ALA A 110 3.77 24.57 3.88
CA ALA A 110 4.92 24.31 4.73
C ALA A 110 6.16 25.05 4.24
N LEU A 111 6.45 25.01 2.93
CA LEU A 111 7.58 25.75 2.34
C LEU A 111 7.44 27.26 2.54
N LEU A 112 6.27 27.84 2.26
CA LEU A 112 6.03 29.27 2.49
C LEU A 112 6.20 29.64 3.97
N TYR A 113 5.73 28.80 4.88
CA TYR A 113 5.93 29.00 6.31
C TYR A 113 7.40 28.89 6.71
N THR A 114 8.17 27.96 6.15
CA THR A 114 9.61 27.86 6.45
C THR A 114 10.40 29.08 6.04
N VAL A 115 10.01 29.74 4.95
CA VAL A 115 10.64 30.97 4.47
C VAL A 115 10.44 32.13 5.46
N ILE A 116 9.31 32.15 6.17
CA ILE A 116 8.93 33.24 7.08
C ILE A 116 9.37 32.95 8.53
N SER A 117 9.23 31.71 8.97
CA SER A 117 9.24 31.35 10.40
C SER A 117 10.36 30.37 10.79
N GLY A 118 11.20 29.94 9.84
CA GLY A 118 12.30 28.99 10.08
C GLY A 118 11.89 27.52 9.93
N ALA A 119 12.79 26.61 10.33
CA ALA A 119 12.65 25.18 10.08
C ALA A 119 11.41 24.56 10.76
N ILE A 120 10.57 23.86 9.99
CA ILE A 120 9.48 23.05 10.52
C ILE A 120 10.05 21.71 10.95
N ILE A 121 10.02 21.43 12.25
CA ILE A 121 10.34 20.11 12.81
C ILE A 121 9.02 19.36 12.98
N LEU A 122 8.78 18.37 12.12
CA LEU A 122 7.62 17.48 12.24
C LEU A 122 7.97 16.32 13.17
N ASP A 123 7.16 16.12 14.20
CA ASP A 123 7.26 14.96 15.07
C ASP A 123 6.75 13.70 14.35
N THR A 124 7.36 12.55 14.62
CA THR A 124 7.02 11.24 14.06
C THR A 124 5.54 10.91 14.26
N LYS A 125 4.95 11.36 15.38
CA LYS A 125 3.51 11.19 15.67
C LYS A 125 2.62 11.96 14.71
N GLN A 126 3.01 13.18 14.32
CA GLN A 126 2.24 14.02 13.39
C GLN A 126 2.25 13.41 11.98
N LEU A 127 3.40 12.90 11.53
CA LEU A 127 3.53 12.18 10.27
C LEU A 127 2.70 10.89 10.26
N THR A 128 2.72 10.15 11.36
CA THR A 128 1.94 8.91 11.52
C THR A 128 0.44 9.18 11.45
N PHE A 129 -0.04 10.24 12.12
CA PHE A 129 -1.45 10.65 12.07
C PHE A 129 -1.88 11.03 10.65
N LEU A 130 -1.06 11.79 9.93
CA LEU A 130 -1.33 12.20 8.56
C LEU A 130 -1.39 10.99 7.61
N LEU A 131 -0.51 10.01 7.82
CA LEU A 131 -0.51 8.74 7.09
C LEU A 131 -1.80 7.93 7.34
N TYR A 132 -2.25 7.84 8.59
CA TYR A 132 -3.54 7.20 8.90
C TYR A 132 -4.73 7.93 8.26
N LEU A 133 -4.75 9.26 8.25
CA LEU A 133 -5.78 10.04 7.58
C LEU A 133 -5.85 9.74 6.07
N ILE A 134 -4.68 9.67 5.41
CA ILE A 134 -4.59 9.30 3.99
C ILE A 134 -5.15 7.89 3.78
N LEU A 135 -4.76 6.92 4.62
CA LEU A 135 -5.25 5.54 4.52
C LEU A 135 -6.76 5.46 4.75
N ILE A 136 -7.30 6.14 5.75
CA ILE A 136 -8.74 6.18 6.04
C ILE A 136 -9.50 6.77 4.83
N TYR A 137 -9.04 7.89 4.29
CA TYR A 137 -9.63 8.50 3.10
C TYR A 137 -9.59 7.57 1.89
N TYR A 138 -8.45 6.92 1.66
CA TYR A 138 -8.26 5.94 0.59
C TYR A 138 -9.26 4.78 0.69
N PHE A 139 -9.38 4.16 1.88
CA PHE A 139 -10.32 3.06 2.10
C PHE A 139 -11.78 3.50 2.01
N PHE A 140 -12.12 4.68 2.53
CA PHE A 140 -13.48 5.20 2.45
C PHE A 140 -13.90 5.45 1.00
N ARG A 141 -13.00 5.99 0.17
CA ARG A 141 -13.31 6.34 -1.21
C ARG A 141 -13.34 5.13 -2.14
N LEU A 142 -12.56 4.09 -1.88
CA LEU A 142 -12.59 2.83 -2.64
C LEU A 142 -13.78 1.91 -2.32
N ARG A 143 -14.50 2.20 -1.23
CA ARG A 143 -15.71 1.46 -0.84
C ARG A 143 -16.97 1.93 -1.56
N LYS A 144 -16.99 3.18 -2.03
CA LYS A 144 -18.07 3.74 -2.85
C LYS A 144 -17.90 3.33 -4.31
#